data_AF-A0A7K9J8D2-F1
#
_entry.id   AF-A0A7K9J8D2-F1
#
_cell.length_a   1.000
_cell.length_b   1.000
_cell.length_c   1.000
_cell.angle_alpha   90.00
_cell.angle_beta   90.00
_cell.angle_gamma   90.00
#
_symmetry.space_group_name_H-M   'P 1'
#
loop_
_entity.id
_entity.type
_entity.pdbx_description
1 polymer ?
#
loop_
_entity_poly.entity_id
_entity_poly.type
_entity_poly.pdbx_seq_one_letter_code
_entity_poly.pdbx_strand_id
1 'polypeptide(L)'
;SFTMNIYLFVYDLIQFCGHSWIFTNMVIRFMTFGKDSLADTFYSIGLVMRLCQLLSVLEILHILIGIDKSRLLPRFLQITERIIVLFVVINSQEEVQGKYIVCVLFFLWNLLDVVRYTYNMLARMGIYYLPLTWLNFSLCIPLYPLSVLAKGFAICVSLPYFESFGTYSIKLPFPFTFSIYFPYVLKMYLLVLFTGMCFIIQNLFHERTAHLGTGNTKNKRS
;
A
#
# COMPACT_ATOMS: atom_id res chain seq x y z
N SER A 1 -10.88 -22.24 12.56
CA SER A 1 -10.13 -23.36 13.17
C SER A 1 -8.84 -22.82 13.77
N PHE A 2 -8.37 -23.32 14.91
CA PHE A 2 -7.15 -22.86 15.59
C PHE A 2 -5.93 -22.81 14.65
N THR A 3 -5.77 -23.82 13.80
CA THR A 3 -4.71 -23.90 12.77
C THR A 3 -4.73 -22.73 11.78
N MET A 4 -5.92 -22.25 11.40
CA MET A 4 -6.06 -21.11 10.48
C MET A 4 -5.63 -19.79 11.14
N ASN A 5 -5.93 -19.62 12.43
CA ASN A 5 -5.50 -18.42 13.16
C ASN A 5 -3.98 -18.39 13.33
N ILE A 6 -3.34 -19.54 13.60
CA ILE A 6 -1.87 -19.64 13.64
C ILE A 6 -1.27 -19.32 12.28
N TYR A 7 -1.80 -19.89 11.21
CA TYR A 7 -1.33 -19.61 9.85
C TYR A 7 -1.38 -18.10 9.54
N LEU A 8 -2.50 -17.45 9.80
CA LEU A 8 -2.63 -16.02 9.52
C LEU A 8 -1.79 -15.16 10.47
N PHE A 9 -1.58 -15.59 11.72
CA PHE A 9 -0.64 -14.94 12.63
C PHE A 9 0.80 -14.99 12.11
N VAL A 10 1.25 -16.16 11.64
CA VAL A 10 2.59 -16.31 11.04
C VAL A 10 2.72 -15.47 9.78
N TYR A 11 1.69 -15.44 8.94
CA TYR A 11 1.63 -14.56 7.76
C TYR A 11 1.80 -13.08 8.15
N ASP A 12 1.00 -12.59 9.11
CA ASP A 12 1.08 -11.19 9.53
C ASP A 12 2.43 -10.88 10.21
N LEU A 13 3.02 -11.84 10.93
CA LEU A 13 4.35 -11.71 11.51
C LEU A 13 5.44 -11.55 10.44
N ILE A 14 5.40 -12.36 9.38
CA ILE A 14 6.35 -12.24 8.26
C ILE A 14 6.23 -10.86 7.62
N GLN A 15 5.00 -10.42 7.35
CA GLN A 15 4.74 -9.10 6.77
C GLN A 15 5.19 -7.97 7.71
N PHE A 16 4.89 -8.06 9.01
CA PHE A 16 5.35 -7.12 10.03
C PHE A 16 6.87 -7.00 10.06
N CYS A 17 7.60 -8.13 10.06
CA CYS A 17 9.06 -8.14 10.03
C CYS A 17 9.61 -7.45 8.77
N GLY A 18 9.05 -7.78 7.59
CA GLY A 18 9.47 -7.17 6.33
C GLY A 18 9.27 -5.66 6.30
N HIS A 19 8.06 -5.20 6.63
CA HIS A 19 7.74 -3.78 6.65
C HIS A 19 8.48 -3.01 7.75
N SER A 20 8.71 -3.61 8.92
CA SER A 20 9.50 -3.00 10.00
C SER A 20 10.96 -2.86 9.61
N TRP A 21 11.53 -3.87 8.95
CA TRP A 21 12.90 -3.81 8.44
C TRP A 21 13.06 -2.70 7.40
N ILE A 22 12.13 -2.60 6.44
CA ILE A 22 12.13 -1.52 5.45
C ILE A 22 12.03 -0.16 6.14
N PHE A 23 11.04 0.02 7.01
CA PHE A 23 10.80 1.28 7.72
C PHE A 23 12.04 1.74 8.52
N THR A 24 12.64 0.82 9.28
CA THR A 24 13.83 1.09 10.09
C THR A 24 15.02 1.47 9.22
N ASN A 25 15.27 0.74 8.12
CA ASN A 25 16.34 1.07 7.19
C ASN A 25 16.16 2.45 6.56
N MET A 26 14.92 2.82 6.20
CA MET A 26 14.63 4.15 5.66
C MET A 26 14.91 5.26 6.68
N VAL A 27 14.48 5.08 7.93
CA VAL A 27 14.73 6.06 9.00
C VAL A 27 16.22 6.23 9.27
N ILE A 28 16.96 5.12 9.41
CA ILE A 28 18.40 5.17 9.66
C ILE A 28 19.12 5.87 8.51
N ARG A 29 18.85 5.50 7.25
CA ARG A 29 19.51 6.10 6.08
C ARG A 29 19.21 7.58 5.93
N PHE A 30 17.97 7.98 6.20
CA PHE A 30 17.59 9.40 6.20
C PHE A 30 18.34 10.18 7.27
N MET A 31 18.49 9.62 8.48
CA MET A 31 19.24 10.26 9.57
C MET A 31 20.75 10.29 9.32
N THR A 32 21.32 9.28 8.66
CA THR A 32 22.77 9.19 8.41
C THR A 32 23.24 10.00 7.20
N PHE A 33 22.53 9.93 6.07
CA PHE A 33 22.99 10.49 4.80
C PHE A 33 22.10 11.63 4.28
N GLY A 34 21.03 11.98 5.01
CA GLY A 34 20.15 13.09 4.64
C GLY A 34 19.55 12.92 3.24
N LYS A 35 19.66 13.96 2.41
CA LYS A 35 19.09 13.98 1.05
C LYS A 35 19.83 13.07 0.06
N ASP A 36 21.09 12.76 0.32
CA ASP A 36 21.89 11.92 -0.59
C ASP A 36 21.54 10.42 -0.45
N SER A 37 20.75 10.06 0.58
CA SER A 37 20.30 8.69 0.83
C SER A 37 19.29 8.12 -0.19
N LEU A 38 18.68 8.95 -1.04
CA LEU A 38 17.45 8.58 -1.76
C LEU A 38 17.65 7.46 -2.78
N ALA A 39 18.70 7.56 -3.61
CA ALA A 39 19.00 6.55 -4.63
C ALA A 39 19.41 5.21 -3.98
N ASP A 40 20.28 5.25 -2.98
CA ASP A 40 20.75 4.07 -2.25
C ASP A 40 19.64 3.39 -1.46
N THR A 41 18.67 4.17 -0.99
CA THR A 41 17.53 3.66 -0.22
C THR A 41 16.70 2.70 -1.07
N PHE A 42 16.33 3.09 -2.30
CA PHE A 42 15.55 2.21 -3.17
C PHE A 42 16.32 0.94 -3.53
N TYR A 43 17.61 1.05 -3.87
CA TYR A 43 18.43 -0.12 -4.19
C TYR A 43 18.47 -1.13 -3.03
N SER A 44 18.58 -0.62 -1.79
CA SER A 44 18.69 -1.45 -0.60
C SER A 44 17.38 -2.10 -0.17
N ILE A 45 16.25 -1.39 -0.29
CA ILE A 45 14.95 -1.87 0.24
C ILE A 45 13.99 -2.39 -0.85
N GLY A 46 14.26 -2.07 -2.12
CA GLY A 46 13.34 -2.29 -3.23
C GLY A 46 12.97 -3.76 -3.43
N LEU A 47 13.93 -4.67 -3.24
CA LEU A 47 13.66 -6.11 -3.32
C LEU A 47 12.67 -6.56 -2.23
N VAL A 48 12.94 -6.20 -0.98
CA VAL A 48 12.08 -6.59 0.15
C VAL A 48 10.70 -5.95 0.00
N MET A 49 10.62 -4.69 -0.43
CA MET A 49 9.34 -4.02 -0.72
C MET A 49 8.53 -4.78 -1.79
N ARG A 50 9.16 -5.17 -2.91
CA ARG A 50 8.49 -5.97 -3.96
C ARG A 50 7.97 -7.30 -3.41
N LEU A 51 8.77 -8.01 -2.62
CA LEU A 51 8.37 -9.28 -2.03
C LEU A 51 7.19 -9.11 -1.06
N CYS A 52 7.22 -8.12 -0.16
CA CYS A 52 6.11 -7.83 0.75
C CYS A 52 4.82 -7.46 0.01
N GLN A 53 4.90 -6.62 -1.03
CA GLN A 53 3.73 -6.26 -1.83
C GLN A 53 3.17 -7.47 -2.60
N LEU A 54 4.01 -8.32 -3.19
CA LEU A 54 3.55 -9.56 -3.84
C LEU A 54 2.90 -10.51 -2.84
N LEU A 55 3.51 -10.67 -1.66
CA LEU A 55 2.98 -11.49 -0.59
C LEU A 55 1.61 -10.98 -0.10
N SER A 56 1.36 -9.66 -0.19
CA SER A 56 0.06 -9.07 0.17
C SER A 56 -1.09 -9.52 -0.73
N VAL A 57 -0.82 -10.02 -1.94
CA VAL A 57 -1.85 -10.62 -2.80
C VAL A 57 -2.52 -11.83 -2.14
N LEU A 58 -1.82 -12.54 -1.25
CA LEU A 58 -2.40 -13.63 -0.47
C LEU A 58 -3.57 -13.18 0.41
N GLU A 59 -3.62 -11.91 0.84
CA GLU A 59 -4.75 -11.39 1.63
C GLU A 59 -6.05 -11.44 0.84
N ILE A 60 -5.99 -11.20 -0.47
CA ILE A 60 -7.17 -11.33 -1.35
C ILE A 60 -7.63 -12.79 -1.36
N LEU A 61 -6.69 -13.73 -1.46
CA LEU A 61 -7.00 -15.17 -1.42
C LEU A 61 -7.56 -15.59 -0.06
N HIS A 62 -7.02 -15.08 1.05
CA HIS A 62 -7.53 -15.38 2.39
C HIS A 62 -8.97 -14.93 2.58
N ILE A 63 -9.33 -13.77 2.02
CA ILE A 63 -10.71 -13.27 2.03
C ILE A 63 -11.61 -14.10 1.10
N LEU A 64 -11.15 -14.43 -0.12
CA LEU A 64 -11.93 -15.21 -1.09
C LEU A 64 -12.25 -16.63 -0.59
N ILE A 65 -11.29 -17.27 0.09
CA ILE A 65 -11.47 -18.61 0.68
C ILE A 65 -12.27 -18.52 2.00
N GLY A 66 -12.49 -17.31 2.53
CA GLY A 66 -13.28 -17.08 3.74
C GLY A 66 -12.53 -17.35 5.05
N ILE A 67 -11.20 -17.47 5.02
CA ILE A 67 -10.36 -17.61 6.22
C ILE A 67 -10.24 -16.25 6.94
N ASP A 68 -10.15 -15.17 6.16
CA ASP A 68 -10.24 -13.80 6.66
C ASP A 68 -11.62 -13.20 6.34
N LYS A 69 -12.24 -12.54 7.34
CA LYS A 69 -13.60 -11.98 7.23
C LYS A 69 -13.62 -10.52 6.79
N SER A 70 -12.47 -9.98 6.40
CA SER A 70 -12.33 -8.59 5.92
C SER A 70 -13.12 -8.35 4.63
N ARG A 71 -13.43 -7.08 4.35
CA ARG A 71 -14.16 -6.70 3.13
C ARG A 71 -13.26 -6.87 1.91
N LEU A 72 -13.69 -7.69 0.93
CA LEU A 72 -12.92 -7.99 -0.28
C LEU A 72 -12.62 -6.74 -1.12
N LEU A 73 -13.64 -5.95 -1.47
CA LEU A 73 -13.49 -4.87 -2.45
C LEU A 73 -12.50 -3.77 -2.01
N PRO A 74 -12.57 -3.22 -0.77
CA PRO A 74 -11.57 -2.26 -0.31
C PRO A 74 -10.15 -2.84 -0.31
N ARG A 75 -9.98 -4.09 0.13
CA ARG A 75 -8.66 -4.73 0.20
C ARG A 75 -8.07 -5.00 -1.17
N PHE A 76 -8.90 -5.47 -2.12
CA PHE A 76 -8.52 -5.64 -3.51
C PHE A 76 -8.03 -4.32 -4.13
N LEU A 77 -8.79 -3.24 -3.97
CA LEU A 77 -8.42 -1.93 -4.51
C LEU A 77 -7.09 -1.43 -3.91
N GLN A 78 -6.91 -1.55 -2.59
CA GLN A 78 -5.68 -1.14 -1.89
C GLN A 78 -4.42 -1.90 -2.32
N ILE A 79 -4.53 -3.21 -2.58
CA ILE A 79 -3.39 -4.02 -3.04
C ILE A 79 -3.10 -3.73 -4.50
N THR A 80 -4.13 -3.76 -5.35
CA THR A 80 -3.98 -3.55 -6.79
C THR A 80 -3.36 -2.19 -7.09
N GLU A 81 -3.79 -1.12 -6.39
CA GLU A 81 -3.22 0.20 -6.64
C GLU A 81 -1.72 0.28 -6.29
N ARG A 82 -1.28 -0.44 -5.25
CA ARG A 82 0.11 -0.47 -4.81
C ARG A 82 0.96 -1.31 -5.75
N ILE A 83 0.44 -2.46 -6.19
CA ILE A 83 1.10 -3.32 -7.18
C ILE A 83 1.29 -2.56 -8.50
N ILE A 84 0.26 -1.88 -9.01
CA ILE A 84 0.38 -1.09 -10.24
C ILE A 84 1.45 -0.02 -10.09
N VAL A 85 1.40 0.80 -9.04
CA VAL A 85 2.39 1.87 -8.86
C VAL A 85 3.80 1.30 -8.66
N LEU A 86 3.97 0.24 -7.86
CA LEU A 86 5.29 -0.33 -7.62
C LEU A 86 5.89 -0.97 -8.87
N PHE A 87 5.16 -1.86 -9.53
CA PHE A 87 5.71 -2.66 -10.63
C PHE A 87 5.64 -1.95 -11.98
N VAL A 88 4.52 -1.26 -12.25
CA VAL A 88 4.32 -0.61 -13.54
C VAL A 88 5.01 0.74 -13.57
N VAL A 89 4.88 1.57 -12.53
CA VAL A 89 5.43 2.94 -12.55
C VAL A 89 6.87 2.99 -12.08
N ILE A 90 7.16 2.46 -10.88
CA ILE A 90 8.48 2.64 -10.25
C ILE A 90 9.50 1.62 -10.78
N ASN A 91 9.13 0.34 -10.87
CA ASN A 91 10.08 -0.71 -11.25
C ASN A 91 10.41 -0.70 -12.75
N SER A 92 9.55 -0.14 -13.61
CA SER A 92 9.81 -0.09 -15.05
C SER A 92 10.68 1.10 -15.50
N GLN A 93 10.88 2.10 -14.62
CA GLN A 93 11.62 3.33 -14.91
C GLN A 93 12.69 3.55 -13.83
N GLU A 94 13.95 3.23 -14.13
CA GLU A 94 15.05 3.35 -13.17
C GLU A 94 15.25 4.79 -12.69
N GLU A 95 14.98 5.77 -13.56
CA GLU A 95 15.08 7.20 -13.27
C GLU A 95 14.08 7.66 -12.21
N VAL A 96 12.96 6.95 -12.06
CA VAL A 96 11.91 7.25 -11.07
C VAL A 96 12.28 6.70 -9.69
N GLN A 97 13.04 5.59 -9.64
CA GLN A 97 13.35 4.87 -8.40
C GLN A 97 14.09 5.74 -7.38
N GLY A 98 15.01 6.60 -7.84
CA GLY A 98 15.77 7.51 -6.98
C GLY A 98 15.08 8.83 -6.62
N LYS A 99 13.82 9.04 -7.04
CA LYS A 99 13.11 10.31 -6.78
C LYS A 99 12.60 10.38 -5.35
N TYR A 100 12.65 11.58 -4.77
CA TYR A 100 12.16 11.87 -3.40
C TYR A 100 10.73 11.36 -3.16
N ILE A 101 9.86 11.46 -4.18
CA ILE A 101 8.47 11.02 -4.08
C ILE A 101 8.34 9.52 -3.82
N VAL A 102 9.25 8.69 -4.36
CA VAL A 102 9.26 7.23 -4.12
C VAL A 102 9.65 6.93 -2.67
N CYS A 103 10.61 7.68 -2.12
CA CYS A 103 10.97 7.56 -0.71
C CYS A 103 9.79 7.93 0.21
N VAL A 104 9.12 9.06 -0.04
CA VAL A 104 7.91 9.44 0.72
C VAL A 104 6.83 8.36 0.63
N LEU A 105 6.59 7.84 -0.58
CA LEU A 105 5.60 6.80 -0.82
C LEU A 105 5.89 5.52 -0.03
N PHE A 106 7.14 5.04 -0.08
CA PHE A 106 7.55 3.84 0.64
C PHE A 106 7.48 4.05 2.15
N PHE A 107 7.84 5.24 2.65
CA PHE A 107 7.71 5.57 4.07
C PHE A 107 6.25 5.47 4.53
N LEU A 108 5.32 6.09 3.79
CA LEU A 108 3.89 6.05 4.09
C LEU A 108 3.32 4.63 4.05
N TRP A 109 3.71 3.83 3.07
CA TRP A 109 3.24 2.45 2.95
C TRP A 109 3.68 1.60 4.14
N ASN A 110 4.98 1.64 4.46
CA ASN A 110 5.52 0.85 5.55
C ASN A 110 5.00 1.31 6.91
N LEU A 111 4.83 2.61 7.15
CA LEU A 111 4.22 3.11 8.38
C LEU A 111 2.82 2.54 8.59
N LEU A 112 1.98 2.56 7.55
CA LEU A 112 0.64 1.99 7.59
C LEU A 112 0.65 0.48 7.82
N ASP A 113 1.52 -0.24 7.12
CA ASP A 113 1.59 -1.70 7.19
C ASP A 113 2.13 -2.19 8.53
N VAL A 114 3.16 -1.54 9.09
CA VAL A 114 3.68 -1.89 10.42
C VAL A 114 2.55 -1.81 11.46
N VAL A 115 1.76 -0.74 11.46
CA VAL A 115 0.63 -0.58 12.37
C VAL A 115 -0.43 -1.66 12.12
N ARG A 116 -0.81 -1.89 10.86
CA ARG A 116 -1.86 -2.84 10.47
C ARG A 116 -1.51 -4.27 10.83
N TYR A 117 -0.32 -4.74 10.47
CA TYR A 117 0.09 -6.11 10.76
C TYR A 117 0.27 -6.34 12.27
N THR A 118 0.77 -5.33 13.01
CA THR A 118 0.82 -5.41 14.48
C THR A 118 -0.58 -5.56 15.08
N TYR A 119 -1.55 -4.77 14.61
CA TYR A 119 -2.93 -4.88 15.04
C TYR A 119 -3.53 -6.26 14.70
N ASN A 120 -3.34 -6.73 13.47
CA ASN A 120 -3.87 -8.03 13.02
C ASN A 120 -3.31 -9.20 13.84
N MET A 121 -1.99 -9.22 14.07
CA MET A 121 -1.33 -10.24 14.88
C MET A 121 -1.95 -10.35 16.28
N LEU A 122 -2.10 -9.22 16.96
CA LEU A 122 -2.65 -9.18 18.32
C LEU A 122 -4.14 -9.52 18.34
N ALA A 123 -4.91 -9.02 17.36
CA ALA A 123 -6.33 -9.35 17.23
C ALA A 123 -6.56 -10.86 17.03
N ARG A 124 -5.68 -11.55 16.28
CA ARG A 124 -5.74 -13.02 16.11
C ARG A 124 -5.44 -13.80 17.38
N MET A 125 -4.66 -13.21 18.29
CA MET A 125 -4.43 -13.74 19.64
C MET A 125 -5.56 -13.37 20.63
N GLY A 126 -6.56 -12.61 20.19
CA GLY A 126 -7.63 -12.09 21.06
C GLY A 126 -7.18 -10.94 21.97
N ILE A 127 -6.03 -10.32 21.69
CA ILE A 127 -5.46 -9.22 22.48
C ILE A 127 -5.82 -7.90 21.80
N TYR A 128 -6.47 -7.01 22.54
CA TYR A 128 -6.91 -5.71 22.05
C TYR A 128 -6.38 -4.58 22.95
N TYR A 129 -5.45 -3.78 22.42
CA TYR A 129 -5.01 -2.54 23.07
C TYR A 129 -5.70 -1.34 22.45
N LEU A 130 -6.30 -0.49 23.29
CA LEU A 130 -7.03 0.69 22.83
C LEU A 130 -6.16 1.66 22.00
N PRO A 131 -4.92 1.99 22.40
CA PRO A 131 -4.08 2.90 21.61
C PRO A 131 -3.74 2.34 20.23
N LEU A 132 -3.43 1.04 20.14
CA LEU A 132 -3.11 0.39 18.86
C LEU A 132 -4.33 0.26 17.96
N THR A 133 -5.49 -0.09 18.53
CA THR A 133 -6.76 -0.13 17.80
C THR A 133 -7.11 1.26 17.27
N TRP A 134 -6.96 2.29 18.09
CA TRP A 134 -7.16 3.67 17.68
C TRP A 134 -6.20 4.06 16.56
N LEU A 135 -4.91 3.71 16.69
CA LEU A 135 -3.90 3.99 15.68
C LEU A 135 -4.26 3.33 14.36
N ASN A 136 -4.58 2.03 14.35
CA ASN A 136 -4.96 1.30 13.14
C ASN A 136 -6.15 1.93 12.42
N PHE A 137 -7.22 2.30 13.14
CA PHE A 137 -8.43 2.82 12.49
C PHE A 137 -8.45 4.35 12.29
N SER A 138 -7.66 5.11 13.04
CA SER A 138 -7.64 6.59 12.93
C SER A 138 -6.45 7.11 12.14
N LEU A 139 -5.27 6.48 12.23
CA LEU A 139 -4.07 6.89 11.48
C LEU A 139 -4.23 6.61 9.98
N CYS A 140 -4.93 5.55 9.61
CA CYS A 140 -5.18 5.19 8.21
C CYS A 140 -5.98 6.28 7.47
N ILE A 141 -6.89 6.99 8.15
CA ILE A 141 -7.77 7.98 7.52
C ILE A 141 -7.01 9.15 6.88
N PRO A 142 -6.08 9.84 7.56
CA PRO A 142 -5.29 10.91 6.95
C PRO A 142 -4.10 10.41 6.12
N LEU A 143 -3.48 9.27 6.49
CA LEU A 143 -2.30 8.77 5.75
C LEU A 143 -2.66 8.14 4.41
N TYR A 144 -3.85 7.57 4.27
CA TYR A 144 -4.30 6.97 3.01
C TYR A 144 -4.43 8.00 1.86
N PRO A 145 -5.12 9.15 2.00
CA PRO A 145 -5.16 10.17 0.96
C PRO A 145 -3.78 10.75 0.67
N LEU A 146 -2.94 10.94 1.68
CA LEU A 146 -1.56 11.38 1.47
C LEU A 146 -0.76 10.37 0.63
N SER A 147 -0.93 9.07 0.89
CA SER A 147 -0.34 8.00 0.09
C SER A 147 -0.86 8.00 -1.35
N VAL A 148 -2.17 8.19 -1.55
CA VAL A 148 -2.78 8.34 -2.88
C VAL A 148 -2.21 9.54 -3.63
N LEU A 149 -2.10 10.70 -2.99
CA LEU A 149 -1.49 11.88 -3.59
C LEU A 149 -0.03 11.60 -3.99
N ALA A 150 0.74 10.96 -3.12
CA ALA A 150 2.12 10.58 -3.43
C ALA A 150 2.22 9.62 -4.63
N LYS A 151 1.30 8.66 -4.77
CA LYS A 151 1.20 7.80 -5.97
C LYS A 151 0.90 8.62 -7.22
N GLY A 152 -0.04 9.56 -7.12
CA GLY A 152 -0.39 10.46 -8.22
C GLY A 152 0.81 11.28 -8.69
N PHE A 153 1.57 11.85 -7.76
CA PHE A 153 2.82 12.55 -8.08
C PHE A 153 3.87 11.62 -8.68
N ALA A 154 4.03 10.39 -8.18
CA ALA A 154 4.96 9.41 -8.75
C ALA A 154 4.60 9.09 -10.22
N ILE A 155 3.30 8.93 -10.52
CA ILE A 155 2.81 8.76 -11.89
C ILE A 155 3.14 10.00 -12.74
N CYS A 156 2.82 11.21 -12.26
CA CYS A 156 3.10 12.44 -13.00
C CYS A 156 4.59 12.63 -13.31
N VAL A 157 5.46 12.36 -12.34
CA VAL A 157 6.93 12.42 -12.51
C VAL A 157 7.43 11.35 -13.49
N SER A 158 6.75 10.20 -13.56
CA SER A 158 7.12 9.12 -14.48
C SER A 158 6.72 9.39 -15.93
N LEU A 159 5.68 10.21 -16.18
CA LEU A 159 5.09 10.39 -17.52
C LEU A 159 6.11 10.76 -18.61
N PRO A 160 7.02 11.74 -18.42
CA PRO A 160 8.00 12.09 -19.45
C PRO A 160 8.92 10.94 -19.83
N TYR A 161 9.24 10.05 -18.89
CA TYR A 161 10.08 8.88 -19.15
C TYR A 161 9.34 7.85 -20.00
N PHE A 162 8.06 7.59 -19.71
CA PHE A 162 7.21 6.74 -20.56
C PHE A 162 7.00 7.31 -21.97
N GLU A 163 6.88 8.64 -22.09
CA GLU A 163 6.75 9.32 -23.37
C GLU A 163 8.05 9.25 -24.19
N SER A 164 9.21 9.41 -23.54
CA SER A 164 10.54 9.36 -24.18
C SER A 164 10.97 7.95 -24.58
N PHE A 165 10.82 6.97 -23.69
CA PHE A 165 11.28 5.60 -23.94
C PHE A 165 10.26 4.73 -24.66
N GLY A 166 9.00 5.17 -24.74
CA GLY A 166 7.92 4.41 -25.36
C GLY A 166 7.57 3.10 -24.61
N THR A 167 7.97 2.96 -23.35
CA THR A 167 7.74 1.75 -22.54
C THR A 167 6.25 1.40 -22.52
N TYR A 168 5.92 0.14 -22.84
CA TYR A 168 4.56 -0.40 -22.96
C TYR A 168 3.65 0.23 -24.02
N SER A 169 4.16 1.10 -24.89
CA SER A 169 3.37 1.63 -26.02
C SER A 169 3.42 0.67 -27.21
N ILE A 170 2.25 0.24 -27.67
CA ILE A 170 2.13 -0.71 -28.80
C ILE A 170 1.53 0.02 -29.99
N LYS A 171 2.23 -0.03 -31.13
CA LYS A 171 1.71 0.38 -32.43
C LYS A 171 1.24 -0.89 -33.16
N LEU A 172 -0.08 -1.09 -33.25
CA LEU A 172 -0.64 -2.20 -34.02
C LEU A 172 -0.65 -1.87 -35.53
N PRO A 173 -0.14 -2.77 -36.39
CA PRO A 173 -0.32 -2.62 -37.83
C PRO A 173 -1.77 -2.95 -38.26
N PHE A 174 -2.15 -2.47 -39.44
CA PHE A 174 -3.47 -2.52 -40.11
C PHE A 174 -4.22 -3.86 -39.95
N PRO A 175 -5.57 -3.90 -39.84
CA PRO A 175 -6.57 -2.90 -40.27
C PRO A 175 -7.15 -2.01 -39.16
N PHE A 176 -6.77 -2.23 -37.91
CA PHE A 176 -7.17 -1.37 -36.80
C PHE A 176 -5.94 -0.56 -36.35
N THR A 177 -5.76 0.65 -36.89
CA THR A 177 -4.71 1.59 -36.49
C THR A 177 -4.99 2.20 -35.11
N PHE A 178 -5.08 1.37 -34.07
CA PHE A 178 -5.09 1.84 -32.69
C PHE A 178 -3.67 1.78 -32.14
N SER A 179 -3.10 2.95 -31.84
CA SER A 179 -1.88 3.04 -31.05
C SER A 179 -2.27 3.26 -29.60
N ILE A 180 -2.06 2.26 -28.75
CA ILE A 180 -2.25 2.43 -27.31
C ILE A 180 -1.02 3.14 -26.78
N TYR A 181 -1.14 4.46 -26.58
CA TYR A 181 -0.09 5.26 -25.97
C TYR A 181 -0.21 5.16 -24.45
N PHE A 182 0.73 4.43 -23.85
CA PHE A 182 0.70 4.08 -22.44
C PHE A 182 0.59 5.28 -21.47
N PRO A 183 1.20 6.45 -21.75
CA PRO A 183 0.99 7.67 -20.95
C PRO A 183 -0.48 8.10 -20.82
N TYR A 184 -1.33 7.88 -21.84
CA TYR A 184 -2.77 8.15 -21.71
C TYR A 184 -3.45 7.18 -20.75
N VAL A 185 -3.03 5.91 -20.74
CA VAL A 185 -3.53 4.91 -19.79
C VAL A 185 -3.18 5.33 -18.35
N LEU A 186 -1.95 5.78 -18.10
CA LEU A 186 -1.53 6.31 -16.81
C LEU A 186 -2.33 7.56 -16.39
N LYS A 187 -2.60 8.49 -17.33
CA LYS A 187 -3.43 9.68 -17.07
C LYS A 187 -4.87 9.30 -16.72
N MET A 188 -5.47 8.32 -17.41
CA MET A 188 -6.80 7.81 -17.06
C MET A 188 -6.78 7.08 -15.71
N TYR A 189 -5.72 6.34 -15.41
CA TYR A 189 -5.56 5.64 -14.15
C TYR A 189 -5.48 6.61 -12.95
N LEU A 190 -4.93 7.81 -13.11
CA LEU A 190 -4.98 8.85 -12.07
C LEU A 190 -6.42 9.16 -11.64
N LEU A 191 -7.35 9.30 -12.58
CA LEU A 191 -8.77 9.55 -12.26
C LEU A 191 -9.36 8.40 -11.45
N VAL A 192 -9.09 7.15 -11.87
CA VAL A 192 -9.52 5.95 -11.15
C VAL A 192 -8.96 5.91 -9.72
N LEU A 193 -7.70 6.31 -9.54
CA LEU A 193 -7.02 6.32 -8.25
C LEU A 193 -7.69 7.32 -7.28
N PHE A 194 -8.05 8.52 -7.75
CA PHE A 194 -8.79 9.49 -6.94
C PHE A 194 -10.23 9.06 -6.64
N THR A 195 -10.93 8.45 -7.60
CA THR A 195 -12.27 7.91 -7.35
C THR A 195 -12.23 6.77 -6.33
N GLY A 196 -11.28 5.84 -6.49
CA GLY A 196 -11.05 4.74 -5.54
C GLY A 196 -10.69 5.25 -4.14
N MET A 197 -9.95 6.36 -4.05
CA MET A 197 -9.60 6.98 -2.79
C MET A 197 -10.84 7.40 -1.98
N CYS A 198 -11.77 8.12 -2.61
CA CYS A 198 -13.01 8.56 -1.96
C CYS A 198 -13.80 7.35 -1.41
N PHE A 199 -13.91 6.28 -2.20
CA PHE A 199 -14.59 5.06 -1.79
C PHE A 199 -13.91 4.39 -0.58
N ILE A 200 -12.58 4.26 -0.60
CA ILE A 200 -11.83 3.61 0.50
C ILE A 200 -11.90 4.45 1.77
N ILE A 201 -11.81 5.78 1.68
CA ILE A 201 -11.93 6.66 2.86
C ILE A 201 -13.30 6.49 3.54
N GLN A 202 -14.39 6.43 2.77
CA GLN A 202 -15.72 6.17 3.31
C GLN A 202 -15.76 4.81 4.05
N ASN A 203 -15.15 3.78 3.47
CA ASN A 203 -15.03 2.48 4.14
C ASN A 203 -14.23 2.55 5.45
N LEU A 204 -13.10 3.26 5.46
CA LEU A 204 -12.27 3.42 6.66
C LEU A 204 -13.01 4.16 7.78
N PHE A 205 -13.81 5.18 7.46
CA PHE A 205 -14.65 5.86 8.44
C PHE A 205 -15.72 4.92 9.03
N HIS A 206 -16.32 4.08 8.19
CA HIS A 206 -17.29 3.08 8.64
C HIS A 206 -16.65 2.04 9.57
N GLU A 207 -15.48 1.50 9.21
CA GLU A 207 -14.70 0.57 10.04
C GLU A 207 -14.30 1.20 11.37
N ARG A 208 -13.81 2.44 11.36
CA ARG A 208 -13.47 3.17 12.58
C ARG A 208 -14.67 3.29 13.51
N THR A 209 -15.84 3.61 12.97
CA THR A 209 -17.06 3.76 13.76
C THR A 209 -17.53 2.43 14.33
N ALA A 210 -17.43 1.33 13.56
CA ALA A 210 -17.77 0.00 14.04
C ALA A 210 -16.87 -0.48 15.20
N HIS A 211 -15.55 -0.27 15.09
CA HIS A 211 -14.59 -0.76 16.08
C HIS A 211 -14.46 0.15 17.31
N LEU A 212 -14.45 1.48 17.13
CA LEU A 212 -14.27 2.43 18.24
C LEU A 212 -15.59 2.94 18.81
N GLY A 213 -16.66 3.00 18.02
CA GLY A 213 -17.99 3.43 18.49
C GLY A 213 -18.58 2.47 19.52
N THR A 214 -18.41 1.16 19.30
CA THR A 214 -18.91 0.11 20.20
C THR A 214 -18.18 0.07 21.55
N GLY A 215 -16.90 0.47 21.58
CA GLY A 215 -16.10 0.56 22.82
C GLY A 215 -16.62 1.61 23.81
N ASN A 216 -17.08 2.76 23.30
CA ASN A 216 -17.66 3.81 24.13
C ASN A 216 -19.03 3.44 24.73
N THR A 217 -19.80 2.56 24.08
CA THR A 217 -21.09 2.11 24.61
C THR A 217 -20.92 1.08 25.73
N LYS A 218 -19.89 0.22 25.67
CA LYS A 218 -19.55 -0.72 26.76
C LYS A 218 -19.03 0.00 28.01
N ASN A 219 -18.18 1.01 27.84
CA ASN A 219 -17.69 1.82 28.97
C ASN A 219 -18.75 2.74 29.60
N LYS A 220 -19.87 3.01 28.91
CA LYS A 220 -21.02 3.75 29.49
C LYS A 220 -22.01 2.85 30.25
N ARG A 221 -21.84 1.53 30.23
CA ARG A 221 -22.71 0.54 30.90
C ARG A 221 -22.01 -0.24 32.02
N SER A 222 -20.76 0.12 32.31
CA SER A 222 -20.01 -0.30 33.51
C SER A 222 -20.00 0.84 34.51
#